data_AF-A0A838TC15-F1
#
_entry.id   AF-A0A838TC15-F1
#
_cell.length_a   1.000
_cell.length_b   1.000
_cell.length_c   1.000
_cell.angle_alpha   90.00
_cell.angle_beta   90.00
_cell.angle_gamma   90.00
#
_symmetry.space_group_name_H-M   'P 1'
#
loop_
_entity.id
_entity.type
_entity.pdbx_description
1 polymer ?
#
loop_
_entity_poly.entity_id
_entity_poly.type
_entity_poly.pdbx_seq_one_letter_code
_entity_poly.pdbx_strand_id
1 'polypeptide(L)' 'METIARLRQIDPDVNAIICSGYSDEAALSEFLSYGFRGALPKPFTRRELADDLQKSIAASPVS' A
#
# COMPACT_ATOMS: atom_id res chain seq x y z
N MET A 1 -8.74 7.00 -2.05
CA MET A 1 -7.51 7.76 -2.40
C MET A 1 -7.29 8.97 -1.49
N GLU A 2 -8.33 9.72 -1.11
CA GLU A 2 -8.21 10.90 -0.22
C GLU A 2 -7.47 10.63 1.11
N THR A 3 -7.67 9.45 1.70
CA THR A 3 -7.02 9.06 2.96
C THR A 3 -5.49 9.05 2.88
N ILE A 4 -4.91 8.47 1.82
CA ILE A 4 -3.44 8.38 1.71
C ILE A 4 -2.82 9.76 1.47
N ALA A 5 -3.50 10.64 0.74
CA ALA A 5 -3.07 12.03 0.57
C ALA A 5 -3.01 12.77 1.91
N ARG A 6 -4.03 12.61 2.78
CA ARG A 6 -4.03 13.20 4.13
C ARG A 6 -2.97 12.58 5.05
N LEU A 7 -2.78 11.27 5.01
CA LEU A 7 -1.74 10.60 5.81
C LEU A 7 -0.34 11.13 5.46
N ARG A 8 -0.06 11.33 4.18
CA ARG A 8 1.22 11.92 3.72
C ARG A 8 1.44 13.37 4.11
N GLN A 9 0.37 14.13 4.36
CA GLN A 9 0.50 15.48 4.92
C GLN A 9 0.92 15.45 6.39
N ILE A 10 0.63 14.37 7.11
CA ILE A 10 0.97 14.18 8.52
C ILE A 10 2.37 13.54 8.64
N ASP A 11 2.62 12.49 7.87
CA ASP A 11 3.87 11.74 7.82
C ASP A 11 4.25 11.50 6.35
N PRO A 12 5.18 12.29 5.78
CA PRO A 12 5.62 12.14 4.40
C PRO A 12 6.22 10.77 4.08
N ASP A 13 6.76 10.08 5.09
CA ASP A 13 7.47 8.80 4.94
C ASP A 13 6.56 7.59 5.23
N VAL A 14 5.26 7.82 5.45
CA VAL A 14 4.29 6.77 5.78
C VAL A 14 4.29 5.65 4.73
N ASN A 15 4.45 4.42 5.22
CA ASN A 15 4.31 3.21 4.42
C ASN A 15 2.85 2.78 4.38
N ALA A 16 2.25 2.78 3.19
CA ALA A 16 0.88 2.36 2.99
C ALA A 16 0.76 1.25 1.94
N ILE A 17 -0.02 0.22 2.25
CA ILE A 17 -0.40 -0.86 1.34
C ILE A 17 -1.92 -0.80 1.17
N ILE A 18 -2.41 -0.80 -0.06
CA ILE A 18 -3.86 -0.85 -0.32
C ILE A 18 -4.34 -2.31 -0.37
N CYS A 19 -5.47 -2.60 0.27
CA CYS A 19 -6.09 -3.92 0.21
C CYS A 19 -7.48 -3.82 -0.45
N SER A 20 -7.60 -4.11 -1.74
CA SER A 20 -8.87 -4.02 -2.48
C SER A 20 -9.54 -5.37 -2.67
N GLY A 21 -10.86 -5.39 -2.82
CA GLY A 21 -11.61 -6.56 -3.28
C GLY A 21 -11.86 -6.49 -4.79
N TYR A 22 -12.57 -7.48 -5.33
CA TYR A 22 -12.90 -7.67 -6.76
C TYR A 22 -13.54 -6.47 -7.48
N SER A 23 -13.94 -5.40 -6.79
CA SER A 23 -14.63 -4.25 -7.39
C SER A 23 -13.74 -3.05 -7.72
N ASP A 24 -12.46 -3.06 -7.32
CA ASP A 24 -11.54 -1.92 -7.49
C ASP A 24 -10.22 -2.31 -8.19
N GLU A 25 -10.32 -2.98 -9.34
CA GLU A 25 -9.16 -3.32 -10.19
C GLU A 25 -8.38 -2.08 -10.65
N ALA A 26 -9.08 -0.96 -10.91
CA ALA A 26 -8.45 0.29 -11.29
C ALA A 26 -7.54 0.86 -10.18
N ALA A 27 -7.93 0.68 -8.91
CA ALA A 27 -7.11 1.11 -7.77
C ALA A 27 -5.83 0.28 -7.62
N LEU A 28 -5.86 -1.00 -8.03
CA LEU A 28 -4.70 -1.89 -8.06
C LEU A 28 -3.75 -1.59 -9.21
N SER A 29 -4.23 -1.05 -10.34
CA SER A 29 -3.35 -0.73 -11.48
C SER A 29 -2.56 0.55 -11.29
N GLU A 30 -3.04 1.48 -10.45
CA GLU A 30 -2.44 2.82 -10.27
C GLU A 30 -2.04 3.11 -8.81
N PHE A 31 -2.01 2.13 -7.92
CA PHE A 31 -1.73 2.33 -6.48
C PHE A 31 -0.47 3.18 -6.17
N LEU A 32 0.56 3.07 -7.01
CA LEU A 32 1.79 3.85 -6.90
C LEU A 32 1.56 5.35 -7.09
N SER A 33 0.69 5.76 -8.02
CA SER A 33 0.41 7.19 -8.29
C SER A 33 -0.31 7.85 -7.10
N TYR A 34 -1.10 7.07 -6.37
CA TYR A 34 -1.77 7.51 -5.14
C TYR A 34 -0.87 7.50 -3.92
N GLY A 35 0.33 6.94 -4.01
CA GLY A 35 1.30 6.92 -2.94
C GLY A 35 1.32 5.67 -2.07
N PHE A 36 0.63 4.61 -2.48
CA PHE A 36 0.80 3.29 -1.87
C PHE A 36 2.10 2.65 -2.35
N ARG A 37 2.75 1.87 -1.49
CA ARG A 37 3.97 1.11 -1.80
C ARG A 37 3.71 -0.34 -2.18
N GLY A 38 2.50 -0.82 -1.94
CA GLY A 38 2.07 -2.17 -2.28
C GLY A 38 0.56 -2.24 -2.45
N ALA A 39 0.12 -3.32 -3.05
CA ALA A 39 -1.28 -3.56 -3.34
C ALA A 39 -1.58 -5.05 -3.16
N LEU A 40 -2.48 -5.37 -2.24
CA LEU A 40 -2.79 -6.72 -1.82
C LEU A 40 -4.28 -7.05 -2.10
N PRO A 41 -4.60 -7.78 -3.18
CA PRO A 41 -5.98 -8.10 -3.52
C PRO A 41 -6.58 -9.10 -2.50
N LYS A 42 -7.85 -8.90 -2.15
CA LYS A 42 -8.62 -9.80 -1.30
C LYS A 42 -9.32 -10.88 -2.16
N PRO A 43 -9.43 -12.12 -1.66
CA PRO A 43 -8.86 -12.59 -0.39
C PRO A 43 -7.35 -12.82 -0.50
N PHE A 44 -6.64 -12.58 0.60
CA PHE A 44 -5.21 -12.87 0.73
C PHE A 44 -4.95 -13.73 1.97
N THR A 45 -3.85 -14.46 1.93
CA THR A 45 -3.32 -15.28 3.01
C THR A 45 -2.46 -14.45 3.96
N ARG A 46 -2.21 -14.98 5.16
CA ARG A 46 -1.27 -14.38 6.12
C ARG A 46 0.16 -14.30 5.55
N ARG A 47 0.54 -15.26 4.70
CA ARG A 47 1.85 -15.29 4.07
C ARG A 47 2.01 -14.15 3.08
N GLU A 48 1.02 -13.95 2.21
CA GLU A 48 1.05 -12.86 1.23
C GLU A 48 1.10 -11.49 1.93
N LEU A 49 0.35 -11.31 3.04
CA LEU A 49 0.44 -10.11 3.85
C LEU A 49 1.85 -9.91 4.44
N ALA A 50 2.46 -10.96 4.99
CA ALA A 50 3.80 -10.88 5.56
C ALA A 50 4.86 -10.52 4.50
N ASP A 51 4.76 -11.15 3.32
CA ASP A 51 5.66 -10.90 2.21
C ASP A 51 5.57 -9.43 1.73
N ASP A 52 4.37 -8.88 1.62
CA ASP A 52 4.18 -7.49 1.19
C ASP A 52 4.58 -6.47 2.26
N LEU A 53 4.33 -6.76 3.54
CA LEU A 53 4.84 -5.94 4.64
C LEU A 53 6.37 -5.88 4.59
N GLN A 54 7.03 -7.03 4.46
CA GLN A 54 8.49 -7.09 4.43
C GLN A 54 9.08 -6.29 3.26
N LYS A 55 8.49 -6.39 2.07
CA LYS A 55 8.89 -5.56 0.91
C LYS A 55 8.69 -4.06 1.17
N SER A 56 7.54 -3.67 1.74
CA SER A 56 7.20 -2.27 1.95
C SER A 56 8.10 -1.55 2.96
N ILE A 57 8.54 -2.28 4.00
CA ILE A 57 9.41 -1.76 5.06
C ILE A 57 10.85 -1.67 4.56
N ALA A 58 11.33 -2.67 3.81
CA ALA A 58 12.70 -2.70 3.27
C ALA A 58 12.97 -1.60 2.23
N ALA A 59 11.93 -1.07 1.58
CA ALA A 59 12.04 0.01 0.60
C ALA A 59 12.10 1.43 1.24
N SER A 60 11.89 1.56 2.56
CA SER A 60 12.09 2.84 3.24
C SER A 60 13.57 3.03 3.54
N PRO A 61 14.20 4.13 3.09
CA PRO A 61 15.50 4.49 3.64
C PRO A 61 15.29 4.78 5.13
N VAL A 62 15.87 3.91 5.96
CA VAL A 62 16.07 4.23 7.37
C VAL A 62 16.98 5.45 7.39
N SER A 63 16.44 6.60 7.82
CA SER A 63 17.25 7.78 8.12
C SER A 63 18.21 7.50 9.27
#